data_AF-A0A9P0FVG8-F1
#
_entry.id   AF-A0A9P0FVG8-F1
#
_cell.length_a   1.000
_cell.length_b   1.000
_cell.length_c   1.000
_cell.angle_alpha   90.00
_cell.angle_beta   90.00
_cell.angle_gamma   90.00
#
_symmetry.space_group_name_H-M   'P 1'
#
loop_
_entity.id
_entity.type
_entity.pdbx_description
1 polymer ?
#
loop_
_entity_poly.entity_id
_entity_poly.type
_entity_poly.pdbx_seq_one_letter_code
_entity_poly.pdbx_strand_id
1 'polypeptide(L)'
;MGIEILSFTIKDVYDDVQYLASLGKAQTAVVKRDADVGVAQANRDAGIREAECEKSAMDVKYSMDTRIEDNTRLYKLQKAQFDQEVNTAKAEAALAYELQAAKIKQKIRNEEIQIEVVERRKQIEVEQQEILRREEELKSMVRLPAEAEAYRLQAIAEGKRTQTVEEAKADAERIKVLGLAEATAIGDVGKADAERMLAKAKVYKQYGDAAIMALVLEALPKIAAEVSAPLAKTDEIVLVGDNGATGEVARLAGGLPPALKTLTGLDLTQVLKRLHPSGNGTTTILATTSKKKSEVAAC
;
A
#
# COMPACT_ATOMS: atom_id res chain seq x y z
N MET A 1 -116.82 147.51 -70.32
CA MET A 1 -115.50 147.23 -69.73
C MET A 1 -115.25 145.74 -69.94
N GLY A 2 -114.59 145.39 -71.06
CA GLY A 2 -114.44 144.02 -71.55
C GLY A 2 -113.06 143.44 -71.24
N ILE A 3 -113.00 142.56 -70.24
CA ILE A 3 -111.89 141.62 -70.04
C ILE A 3 -112.55 140.29 -69.63
N GLU A 4 -112.25 139.21 -70.38
CA GLU A 4 -112.68 137.84 -70.12
C GLU A 4 -111.43 137.02 -69.75
N ILE A 5 -111.47 136.31 -68.63
CA ILE A 5 -110.31 135.57 -68.11
C ILE A 5 -110.29 134.19 -68.79
N LEU A 6 -109.31 133.95 -69.68
CA LEU A 6 -109.17 132.68 -70.42
C LEU A 6 -108.60 131.53 -69.57
N SER A 7 -107.67 131.83 -68.66
CA SER A 7 -107.16 130.85 -67.70
C SER A 7 -106.49 131.53 -66.52
N PHE A 8 -106.72 131.03 -65.32
CA PHE A 8 -105.99 131.44 -64.12
C PHE A 8 -104.93 130.38 -63.79
N THR A 9 -103.66 130.70 -64.02
CA THR A 9 -102.54 129.84 -63.64
C THR A 9 -101.97 130.35 -62.32
N ILE A 10 -102.06 129.53 -61.28
CA ILE A 10 -101.38 129.79 -60.01
C ILE A 10 -99.87 129.65 -60.29
N LYS A 11 -99.11 130.74 -60.13
CA LYS A 11 -97.66 130.71 -60.27
C LYS A 11 -97.00 130.13 -59.03
N ASP A 12 -97.31 130.68 -57.88
CA ASP A 12 -96.68 130.32 -56.61
C ASP A 12 -97.70 130.25 -55.49
N VAL A 13 -97.61 129.20 -54.67
CA VAL A 13 -98.39 129.03 -53.44
C VAL A 13 -97.43 129.26 -52.28
N TYR A 14 -97.65 130.35 -51.53
CA TYR A 14 -96.90 130.65 -50.32
C TYR A 14 -97.73 130.27 -49.10
N ASP A 15 -97.06 129.71 -48.11
CA ASP A 15 -97.65 129.28 -46.85
C ASP A 15 -96.90 129.96 -45.71
N ASP A 16 -97.60 130.81 -44.96
CA ASP A 16 -97.04 131.56 -43.84
C ASP A 16 -96.75 130.66 -42.62
N VAL A 17 -97.36 129.47 -42.54
CA VAL A 17 -97.27 128.54 -41.40
C VAL A 17 -96.38 127.32 -41.70
N GLN A 18 -95.67 127.30 -42.83
CA GLN A 18 -94.65 126.27 -43.19
C GLN A 18 -95.14 124.80 -43.13
N TYR A 19 -96.43 124.55 -43.36
CA TYR A 19 -97.04 123.22 -43.37
C TYR A 19 -96.48 122.32 -44.48
N LEU A 20 -96.35 122.85 -45.70
CA LEU A 20 -95.82 122.10 -46.86
C LEU A 20 -94.37 121.64 -46.66
N ALA A 21 -93.53 122.49 -46.09
CA ALA A 21 -92.13 122.17 -45.79
C ALA A 21 -92.03 121.06 -44.71
N SER A 22 -92.94 121.06 -43.74
CA SER A 22 -92.99 120.07 -42.66
C SER A 22 -93.45 118.69 -43.17
N LEU A 23 -94.40 118.65 -44.12
CA LEU A 23 -94.83 117.41 -44.77
C LEU A 23 -93.69 116.77 -45.58
N GLY A 24 -92.91 117.57 -46.30
CA GLY A 24 -91.73 117.10 -47.04
C GLY A 24 -90.60 116.59 -46.14
N LYS A 25 -90.39 117.22 -44.97
CA LYS A 25 -89.43 116.74 -43.96
C LYS A 25 -89.79 115.36 -43.42
N ALA A 26 -91.08 115.10 -43.16
CA ALA A 26 -91.53 113.78 -42.72
C ALA A 26 -91.29 112.70 -43.79
N GLN A 27 -91.66 112.96 -45.04
CA GLN A 27 -91.48 111.99 -46.13
C GLN A 27 -90.00 111.71 -46.43
N THR A 28 -89.14 112.74 -46.40
CA THR A 28 -87.69 112.56 -46.61
C THR A 28 -87.01 111.82 -45.46
N ALA A 29 -87.45 112.01 -44.22
CA ALA A 29 -86.97 111.25 -43.07
C ALA A 29 -87.35 109.75 -43.17
N VAL A 30 -88.56 109.44 -43.64
CA VAL A 30 -88.99 108.05 -43.88
C VAL A 30 -88.11 107.38 -44.95
N VAL A 31 -87.89 108.05 -46.09
CA VAL A 31 -87.05 107.49 -47.17
C VAL A 31 -85.61 107.28 -46.71
N LYS A 32 -85.03 108.23 -45.95
CA LYS A 32 -83.68 108.07 -45.39
C LYS A 32 -83.61 106.90 -44.41
N ARG A 33 -84.57 106.81 -43.49
CA ARG A 33 -84.65 105.69 -42.55
C ARG A 33 -84.76 104.35 -43.27
N ASP A 34 -85.61 104.26 -44.27
CA ASP A 34 -85.83 103.01 -45.01
C ASP A 34 -84.58 102.65 -45.85
N ALA A 35 -83.87 103.64 -46.40
CA ALA A 35 -82.57 103.43 -47.04
C ALA A 35 -81.50 102.94 -46.05
N ASP A 36 -81.41 103.55 -44.86
CA ASP A 36 -80.47 103.15 -43.81
C ASP A 36 -80.77 101.72 -43.32
N VAL A 37 -82.06 101.37 -43.18
CA VAL A 37 -82.50 100.01 -42.85
C VAL A 37 -82.11 99.03 -43.97
N GLY A 38 -82.30 99.41 -45.23
CA GLY A 38 -81.89 98.59 -46.38
C GLY A 38 -80.38 98.34 -46.42
N VAL A 39 -79.57 99.37 -46.18
CA VAL A 39 -78.10 99.24 -46.10
C VAL A 39 -77.68 98.37 -44.92
N ALA A 40 -78.30 98.55 -43.75
CA ALA A 40 -78.01 97.75 -42.56
C ALA A 40 -78.40 96.27 -42.74
N GLN A 41 -79.53 95.99 -43.40
CA GLN A 41 -79.96 94.63 -43.74
C GLN A 41 -79.03 93.99 -44.75
N ALA A 42 -78.67 94.71 -45.83
CA ALA A 42 -77.74 94.20 -46.83
C ALA A 42 -76.36 93.89 -46.23
N ASN A 43 -75.83 94.77 -45.37
CA ASN A 43 -74.56 94.54 -44.66
C ASN A 43 -74.65 93.36 -43.69
N ARG A 44 -75.78 93.20 -42.99
CA ARG A 44 -76.01 92.05 -42.10
C ARG A 44 -76.02 90.75 -42.89
N ASP A 45 -76.79 90.70 -43.97
CA ASP A 45 -76.95 89.49 -44.78
C ASP A 45 -75.64 89.12 -45.50
N ALA A 46 -74.89 90.13 -45.97
CA ALA A 46 -73.54 89.95 -46.49
C ALA A 46 -72.61 89.37 -45.42
N GLY A 47 -72.62 89.93 -44.20
CA GLY A 47 -71.79 89.44 -43.09
C GLY A 47 -72.16 88.03 -42.63
N ILE A 48 -73.45 87.68 -42.59
CA ILE A 48 -73.90 86.31 -42.28
C ILE A 48 -73.40 85.34 -43.34
N ARG A 49 -73.58 85.69 -44.62
CA ARG A 49 -73.18 84.82 -45.73
C ARG A 49 -71.66 84.67 -45.83
N GLU A 50 -70.91 85.73 -45.56
CA GLU A 50 -69.46 85.70 -45.45
C GLU A 50 -69.00 84.81 -44.29
N ALA A 51 -69.56 84.98 -43.09
CA ALA A 51 -69.25 84.14 -41.93
C ALA A 51 -69.62 82.66 -42.14
N GLU A 52 -70.73 82.37 -42.82
CA GLU A 52 -71.12 81.00 -43.19
C GLU A 52 -70.14 80.38 -44.18
N CYS A 53 -69.73 81.13 -45.21
CA CYS A 53 -68.74 80.67 -46.18
C CYS A 53 -67.39 80.43 -45.50
N GLU A 54 -66.94 81.34 -44.64
CA GLU A 54 -65.70 81.23 -43.89
C GLU A 54 -65.72 80.03 -42.94
N LYS A 55 -66.80 79.85 -42.17
CA LYS A 55 -66.98 78.67 -41.31
C LYS A 55 -66.90 77.39 -42.12
N SER A 56 -67.61 77.30 -43.25
CA SER A 56 -67.58 76.10 -44.10
C SER A 56 -66.17 75.82 -44.67
N ALA A 57 -65.42 76.86 -45.03
CA ALA A 57 -64.05 76.73 -45.52
C ALA A 57 -63.10 76.26 -44.41
N MET A 58 -63.23 76.80 -43.20
CA MET A 58 -62.47 76.37 -42.03
C MET A 58 -62.80 74.92 -41.63
N ASP A 59 -64.08 74.55 -41.62
CA ASP A 59 -64.52 73.18 -41.32
C ASP A 59 -63.92 72.16 -42.31
N VAL A 60 -63.94 72.48 -43.62
CA VAL A 60 -63.28 71.67 -44.64
C VAL A 60 -61.78 71.61 -44.38
N LYS A 61 -61.11 72.74 -44.13
CA LYS A 61 -59.67 72.78 -43.85
C LYS A 61 -59.30 71.92 -42.65
N TYR A 62 -59.97 72.07 -41.52
CA TYR A 62 -59.73 71.26 -40.32
C TYR A 62 -59.99 69.77 -40.56
N SER A 63 -61.02 69.42 -41.33
CA SER A 63 -61.28 68.03 -41.69
C SER A 63 -60.16 67.43 -42.56
N MET A 64 -59.57 68.22 -43.47
CA MET A 64 -58.45 67.79 -44.30
C MET A 64 -57.18 67.69 -43.48
N ASP A 65 -56.89 68.67 -42.62
CA ASP A 65 -55.72 68.65 -41.73
C ASP A 65 -55.78 67.45 -40.78
N THR A 66 -56.96 67.17 -40.20
CA THR A 66 -57.18 65.97 -39.36
C THR A 66 -56.88 64.69 -40.15
N ARG A 67 -57.38 64.59 -41.39
CA ARG A 67 -57.10 63.43 -42.25
C ARG A 67 -55.61 63.32 -42.61
N ILE A 68 -54.92 64.43 -42.87
CA ILE A 68 -53.49 64.42 -43.19
C ILE A 68 -52.69 63.91 -41.98
N GLU A 69 -53.00 64.39 -40.78
CA GLU A 69 -52.32 63.94 -39.57
C GLU A 69 -52.65 62.48 -39.24
N ASP A 70 -53.89 62.04 -39.44
CA ASP A 70 -54.26 60.63 -39.28
C ASP A 70 -53.50 59.72 -40.25
N ASN A 71 -53.43 60.11 -41.54
CA ASN A 71 -52.64 59.36 -42.53
C ASN A 71 -51.14 59.39 -42.21
N THR A 72 -50.63 60.52 -41.74
CA THR A 72 -49.22 60.67 -41.35
C THR A 72 -48.89 59.82 -40.14
N ARG A 73 -49.75 59.79 -39.13
CA ARG A 73 -49.64 58.93 -37.96
C ARG A 73 -49.68 57.46 -38.39
N LEU A 74 -50.63 57.06 -39.22
CA LEU A 74 -50.76 55.69 -39.70
C LEU A 74 -49.53 55.25 -40.48
N TYR A 75 -49.03 56.10 -41.39
CA TYR A 75 -47.80 55.85 -42.14
C TYR A 75 -46.59 55.68 -41.22
N LYS A 76 -46.42 56.57 -40.23
CA LYS A 76 -45.33 56.48 -39.25
C LYS A 76 -45.43 55.21 -38.41
N LEU A 77 -46.63 54.81 -37.99
CA LEU A 77 -46.86 53.57 -37.24
C LEU A 77 -46.51 52.35 -38.08
N GLN A 78 -46.98 52.28 -39.33
CA GLN A 78 -46.65 51.17 -40.24
C GLN A 78 -45.15 51.11 -40.52
N LYS A 79 -44.50 52.25 -40.77
CA LYS A 79 -43.05 52.31 -40.96
C LYS A 79 -42.31 51.80 -39.72
N ALA A 80 -42.69 52.25 -38.53
CA ALA A 80 -42.07 51.80 -37.29
C ALA A 80 -42.26 50.30 -37.06
N GLN A 81 -43.43 49.75 -37.42
CA GLN A 81 -43.69 48.32 -37.35
C GLN A 81 -42.78 47.54 -38.30
N PHE A 82 -42.66 47.96 -39.57
CA PHE A 82 -41.74 47.31 -40.51
C PHE A 82 -40.28 47.44 -40.08
N ASP A 83 -39.87 48.61 -39.57
CA ASP A 83 -38.51 48.80 -39.05
C ASP A 83 -38.27 47.87 -37.84
N GLN A 84 -39.25 47.71 -36.95
CA GLN A 84 -39.17 46.75 -35.85
C GLN A 84 -39.02 45.32 -36.37
N GLU A 85 -39.85 44.88 -37.31
CA GLU A 85 -39.79 43.53 -37.89
C GLU A 85 -38.46 43.27 -38.61
N VAL A 86 -37.97 44.24 -39.38
CA VAL A 86 -36.66 44.16 -40.05
C VAL A 86 -35.54 44.09 -39.03
N ASN A 87 -35.60 44.87 -37.96
CA ASN A 87 -34.58 44.87 -36.91
C ASN A 87 -34.61 43.59 -36.08
N THR A 88 -35.79 43.05 -35.76
CA THR A 88 -35.90 41.75 -35.07
C THR A 88 -35.37 40.64 -35.96
N ALA A 89 -35.74 40.60 -37.25
CA ALA A 89 -35.23 39.61 -38.18
C ALA A 89 -33.71 39.71 -38.37
N LYS A 90 -33.15 40.92 -38.43
CA LYS A 90 -31.69 41.13 -38.46
C LYS A 90 -31.00 40.67 -37.18
N ALA A 91 -31.57 40.98 -36.02
CA ALA A 91 -31.02 40.55 -34.73
C ALA A 91 -31.07 39.01 -34.59
N GLU A 92 -32.17 38.39 -34.98
CA GLU A 92 -32.32 36.93 -35.02
C GLU A 92 -31.32 36.29 -35.98
N ALA A 93 -31.15 36.85 -37.18
CA ALA A 93 -30.16 36.36 -38.14
C ALA A 93 -28.73 36.46 -37.60
N ALA A 94 -28.39 37.57 -36.93
CA ALA A 94 -27.08 37.75 -36.30
C ALA A 94 -26.85 36.74 -35.15
N LEU A 95 -27.83 36.59 -34.25
CA LEU A 95 -27.76 35.61 -33.16
C LEU A 95 -27.71 34.17 -33.68
N ALA A 96 -28.45 33.85 -34.74
CA ALA A 96 -28.41 32.54 -35.39
C ALA A 96 -27.02 32.28 -35.99
N TYR A 97 -26.41 33.27 -36.64
CA TYR A 97 -25.05 33.17 -37.17
C TYR A 97 -24.03 32.94 -36.05
N GLU A 98 -24.09 33.71 -34.97
CA GLU A 98 -23.21 33.54 -33.80
C GLU A 98 -23.39 32.18 -33.14
N LEU A 99 -24.63 31.72 -32.97
CA LEU A 99 -24.94 30.40 -32.43
C LEU A 99 -24.38 29.29 -33.31
N GLN A 100 -24.49 29.40 -34.64
CA GLN A 100 -23.91 28.42 -35.56
C GLN A 100 -22.38 28.45 -35.51
N ALA A 101 -21.76 29.62 -35.46
CA ALA A 101 -20.32 29.75 -35.27
C ALA A 101 -19.86 29.10 -33.96
N ALA A 102 -20.58 29.28 -32.86
CA ALA A 102 -20.30 28.63 -31.59
C ALA A 102 -20.44 27.11 -31.65
N LYS A 103 -21.49 26.59 -32.29
CA LYS A 103 -21.68 25.14 -32.52
C LYS A 103 -20.56 24.55 -33.36
N ILE A 104 -20.15 25.23 -34.42
CA ILE A 104 -19.03 24.80 -35.27
C ILE A 104 -17.73 24.79 -34.45
N LYS A 105 -17.45 25.85 -33.68
CA LYS A 105 -16.28 25.89 -32.77
C LYS A 105 -16.29 24.75 -31.75
N GLN A 106 -17.46 24.40 -31.19
CA GLN A 106 -17.59 23.26 -30.29
C GLN A 106 -17.28 21.94 -31.00
N LYS A 107 -17.77 21.76 -32.23
CA LYS A 107 -17.44 20.57 -33.04
C LYS A 107 -15.96 20.48 -33.37
N ILE A 108 -15.33 21.60 -33.76
CA ILE A 108 -13.88 21.67 -34.02
C ILE A 108 -13.11 21.28 -32.75
N ARG A 109 -13.44 21.87 -31.60
CA ARG A 109 -12.80 21.54 -30.32
C ARG A 109 -12.95 20.06 -29.96
N ASN A 110 -14.14 19.48 -30.16
CA ASN A 110 -14.36 18.06 -29.90
C ASN A 110 -13.51 17.17 -30.81
N GLU A 111 -13.30 17.56 -32.06
CA GLU A 111 -12.44 16.86 -32.99
C GLU A 111 -10.96 17.02 -32.63
N GLU A 112 -10.54 18.23 -32.24
CA GLU A 112 -9.19 18.52 -31.74
C GLU A 112 -8.85 17.66 -30.51
N ILE A 113 -9.76 17.56 -29.54
CA ILE A 113 -9.58 16.70 -28.36
C ILE A 113 -9.47 15.24 -28.77
N GLN A 114 -10.24 14.78 -29.76
CA GLN A 114 -10.12 13.40 -30.26
C GLN A 114 -8.76 13.15 -30.90
N ILE A 115 -8.25 14.10 -31.70
CA ILE A 115 -6.90 14.02 -32.27
C ILE A 115 -5.86 13.94 -31.13
N GLU A 116 -5.95 14.81 -30.12
CA GLU A 116 -5.03 14.79 -28.96
C GLU A 116 -5.08 13.45 -28.21
N VAL A 117 -6.28 12.90 -27.98
CA VAL A 117 -6.43 11.59 -27.32
C VAL A 117 -5.81 10.47 -28.14
N VAL A 118 -5.97 10.49 -29.47
CA VAL A 118 -5.35 9.50 -30.36
C VAL A 118 -3.83 9.64 -30.36
N GLU A 119 -3.30 10.86 -30.42
CA GLU A 119 -1.86 11.14 -30.32
C GLU A 119 -1.28 10.63 -29.00
N ARG A 120 -1.91 10.98 -27.86
CA ARG A 120 -1.47 10.50 -26.56
C ARG A 120 -1.55 8.99 -26.42
N ARG A 121 -2.60 8.35 -26.96
CA ARG A 121 -2.72 6.88 -26.97
C ARG A 121 -1.59 6.25 -27.77
N LYS A 122 -1.29 6.77 -28.96
CA LYS A 122 -0.15 6.29 -29.77
C LYS A 122 1.17 6.50 -29.05
N GLN A 123 1.34 7.61 -28.34
CA GLN A 123 2.57 7.86 -27.59
C GLN A 123 2.74 6.86 -26.44
N ILE A 124 1.68 6.59 -25.67
CA ILE A 124 1.68 5.54 -24.64
C ILE A 124 1.98 4.17 -25.26
N GLU A 125 1.40 3.85 -26.41
CA GLU A 125 1.65 2.59 -27.11
C GLU A 125 3.12 2.46 -27.52
N VAL A 126 3.72 3.52 -28.09
CA VAL A 126 5.15 3.55 -28.42
C VAL A 126 6.01 3.40 -27.17
N GLU A 127 5.71 4.12 -26.09
CA GLU A 127 6.42 4.01 -24.81
C GLU A 127 6.31 2.59 -24.21
N GLN A 128 5.13 1.97 -24.25
CA GLN A 128 4.95 0.59 -23.82
C GLN A 128 5.81 -0.38 -24.65
N GLN A 129 5.84 -0.21 -25.97
CA GLN A 129 6.69 -1.00 -26.85
C GLN A 129 8.19 -0.78 -26.55
N GLU A 130 8.60 0.45 -26.24
CA GLU A 130 9.98 0.73 -25.82
C GLU A 130 10.32 0.08 -24.47
N ILE A 131 9.41 0.11 -23.50
CA ILE A 131 9.60 -0.56 -22.20
C ILE A 131 9.76 -2.06 -22.42
N LEU A 132 8.89 -2.68 -23.22
CA LEU A 132 8.98 -4.11 -23.53
C LEU A 132 10.31 -4.46 -24.20
N ARG A 133 10.77 -3.64 -25.16
CA ARG A 133 12.09 -3.83 -25.78
C ARG A 133 13.22 -3.73 -24.74
N ARG A 134 13.21 -2.69 -23.89
CA ARG A 134 14.22 -2.52 -22.83
C ARG A 134 14.17 -3.66 -21.80
N GLU A 135 12.99 -4.15 -21.44
CA GLU A 135 12.83 -5.28 -20.53
C GLU A 135 13.45 -6.55 -21.12
N GLU A 136 13.19 -6.85 -22.39
CA GLU A 136 13.80 -8.00 -23.07
C GLU A 136 15.32 -7.83 -23.25
N GLU A 137 15.80 -6.61 -23.56
CA GLU A 137 17.24 -6.30 -23.59
C GLU A 137 17.90 -6.51 -22.22
N LEU A 138 17.31 -5.99 -21.13
CA LEU A 138 17.81 -6.17 -19.77
C LEU A 138 17.73 -7.63 -19.31
N LYS A 139 16.68 -8.35 -19.71
CA LYS A 139 16.52 -9.77 -19.41
C LYS A 139 17.63 -10.59 -20.07
N SER A 140 17.93 -10.31 -21.33
CA SER A 140 19.02 -10.95 -22.07
C SER A 140 20.40 -10.57 -21.51
N MET A 141 20.65 -9.28 -21.26
CA MET A 141 21.96 -8.77 -20.90
C MET A 141 22.33 -8.95 -19.42
N VAL A 142 21.36 -8.91 -18.50
CA VAL A 142 21.62 -8.93 -17.06
C VAL A 142 21.04 -10.17 -16.40
N ARG A 143 19.75 -10.48 -16.61
CA ARG A 143 19.12 -11.60 -15.90
C ARG A 143 19.65 -12.95 -16.36
N LEU A 144 19.75 -13.18 -17.67
CA LEU A 144 20.21 -14.45 -18.21
C LEU A 144 21.65 -14.82 -17.79
N PRO A 145 22.66 -13.93 -17.87
CA PRO A 145 23.99 -14.24 -17.37
C PRO A 145 24.03 -14.37 -15.85
N ALA A 146 23.28 -13.55 -15.10
CA ALA A 146 23.22 -13.68 -13.64
C ALA A 146 22.58 -15.02 -13.22
N GLU A 147 21.53 -15.48 -13.89
CA GLU A 147 20.93 -16.79 -13.67
C GLU A 147 21.89 -17.92 -14.06
N ALA A 148 22.62 -17.78 -15.17
CA ALA A 148 23.64 -18.76 -15.57
C ALA A 148 24.80 -18.85 -14.56
N GLU A 149 25.26 -17.72 -14.02
CA GLU A 149 26.28 -17.66 -12.97
C GLU A 149 25.78 -18.25 -11.65
N ALA A 150 24.56 -17.88 -11.23
CA ALA A 150 23.93 -18.43 -10.03
C ALA A 150 23.78 -19.96 -10.14
N TYR A 151 23.34 -20.47 -11.29
CA TYR A 151 23.23 -21.89 -11.54
C TYR A 151 24.60 -22.59 -11.52
N ARG A 152 25.64 -22.00 -12.15
CA ARG A 152 27.02 -22.54 -12.07
C ARG A 152 27.53 -22.58 -10.63
N LEU A 153 27.32 -21.51 -9.87
CA LEU A 153 27.80 -21.43 -8.48
C LEU A 153 27.07 -22.44 -7.60
N GLN A 154 25.75 -22.59 -7.78
CA GLN A 154 24.97 -23.60 -7.08
C GLN A 154 25.44 -25.01 -7.41
N ALA A 155 25.68 -25.32 -8.70
CA ALA A 155 26.21 -26.63 -9.11
C ALA A 155 27.60 -26.91 -8.53
N ILE A 156 28.48 -25.90 -8.45
CA ILE A 156 29.80 -26.04 -7.81
C ILE A 156 29.64 -26.24 -6.29
N ALA A 157 28.75 -25.50 -5.64
CA ALA A 157 28.50 -25.63 -4.21
C ALA A 157 27.90 -27.00 -3.85
N GLU A 158 26.95 -27.48 -4.65
CA GLU A 158 26.39 -28.83 -4.53
C GLU A 158 27.46 -29.89 -4.76
N GLY A 159 28.29 -29.75 -5.80
CA GLY A 159 29.42 -30.65 -6.05
C GLY A 159 30.45 -30.68 -4.91
N LYS A 160 30.79 -29.54 -4.31
CA LYS A 160 31.65 -29.48 -3.12
C LYS A 160 30.99 -30.10 -1.89
N ARG A 161 29.67 -29.92 -1.73
CA ARG A 161 28.91 -30.51 -0.63
C ARG A 161 28.85 -32.02 -0.76
N THR A 162 28.61 -32.55 -1.96
CA THR A 162 28.64 -34.00 -2.19
C THR A 162 30.04 -34.55 -2.00
N GLN A 163 31.08 -33.88 -2.51
CA GLN A 163 32.48 -34.30 -2.28
C GLN A 163 32.83 -34.36 -0.80
N THR A 164 32.53 -33.32 -0.01
CA THR A 164 32.84 -33.31 1.43
C THR A 164 32.05 -34.37 2.20
N VAL A 165 30.80 -34.64 1.82
CA VAL A 165 29.98 -35.71 2.42
C VAL A 165 30.54 -37.09 2.06
N GLU A 166 30.93 -37.32 0.81
CA GLU A 166 31.51 -38.59 0.38
C GLU A 166 32.91 -38.82 0.98
N GLU A 167 33.75 -37.78 1.07
CA GLU A 167 35.04 -37.85 1.78
C GLU A 167 34.84 -38.19 3.27
N ALA A 168 33.90 -37.52 3.95
CA ALA A 168 33.59 -37.82 5.35
C ALA A 168 33.04 -39.24 5.54
N LYS A 169 32.24 -39.75 4.60
CA LYS A 169 31.77 -41.15 4.61
C LYS A 169 32.93 -42.12 4.39
N ALA A 170 33.78 -41.87 3.40
CA ALA A 170 34.95 -42.70 3.10
C ALA A 170 35.91 -42.75 4.29
N ASP A 171 36.13 -41.62 4.98
CA ASP A 171 36.92 -41.57 6.21
C ASP A 171 36.27 -42.35 7.36
N ALA A 172 34.95 -42.21 7.54
CA ALA A 172 34.22 -42.98 8.53
C ALA A 172 34.29 -44.50 8.25
N GLU A 173 34.18 -44.92 6.99
CA GLU A 173 34.34 -46.31 6.58
C GLU A 173 35.78 -46.81 6.80
N ARG A 174 36.78 -46.02 6.43
CA ARG A 174 38.20 -46.31 6.67
C ARG A 174 38.47 -46.53 8.16
N ILE A 175 37.98 -45.65 9.03
CA ILE A 175 38.12 -45.78 10.49
C ILE A 175 37.39 -47.04 10.99
N LYS A 176 36.19 -47.35 10.49
CA LYS A 176 35.47 -48.58 10.85
C LYS A 176 36.25 -49.83 10.47
N VAL A 177 36.80 -49.89 9.25
CA VAL A 177 37.57 -51.05 8.78
C VAL A 177 38.85 -51.20 9.59
N LEU A 178 39.58 -50.12 9.86
CA LEU A 178 40.76 -50.15 10.72
C LEU A 178 40.41 -50.58 12.15
N GLY A 179 39.36 -50.01 12.75
CA GLY A 179 38.91 -50.39 14.08
C GLY A 179 38.45 -51.85 14.18
N LEU A 180 37.81 -52.39 13.13
CA LEU A 180 37.48 -53.82 13.05
C LEU A 180 38.74 -54.66 12.93
N ALA A 181 39.70 -54.27 12.07
CA ALA A 181 40.96 -54.99 11.92
C ALA A 181 41.76 -55.02 13.23
N GLU A 182 41.86 -53.88 13.93
CA GLU A 182 42.50 -53.78 15.24
C GLU A 182 41.77 -54.61 16.30
N ALA A 183 40.44 -54.56 16.35
CA ALA A 183 39.65 -55.36 17.26
C ALA A 183 39.83 -56.87 17.00
N THR A 184 39.88 -57.29 15.73
CA THR A 184 40.19 -58.70 15.39
C THR A 184 41.61 -59.09 15.77
N ALA A 185 42.60 -58.23 15.53
CA ALA A 185 43.99 -58.48 15.89
C ALA A 185 44.16 -58.61 17.42
N ILE A 186 43.60 -57.68 18.20
CA ILE A 186 43.61 -57.74 19.66
C ILE A 186 42.83 -58.96 20.15
N GLY A 187 41.69 -59.27 19.53
CA GLY A 187 40.89 -60.45 19.84
C GLY A 187 41.66 -61.75 19.63
N ASP A 188 42.42 -61.87 18.54
CA ASP A 188 43.21 -63.06 18.24
C ASP A 188 44.46 -63.16 19.12
N VAL A 189 45.11 -62.03 19.46
CA VAL A 189 46.16 -62.00 20.51
C VAL A 189 45.58 -62.43 21.86
N GLY A 190 44.40 -61.93 22.23
CA GLY A 190 43.71 -62.29 23.46
C GLY A 190 43.33 -63.77 23.52
N LYS A 191 42.87 -64.36 22.41
CA LYS A 191 42.62 -65.81 22.30
C LYS A 191 43.92 -66.60 22.42
N ALA A 192 44.97 -66.20 21.72
CA ALA A 192 46.28 -66.83 21.81
C ALA A 192 46.81 -66.78 23.25
N ASP A 193 46.63 -65.67 23.96
CA ASP A 193 47.01 -65.52 25.36
C ASP A 193 46.18 -66.38 26.30
N ALA A 194 44.87 -66.46 26.08
CA ALA A 194 43.98 -67.35 26.80
C ALA A 194 44.38 -68.81 26.59
N GLU A 195 44.67 -69.22 25.35
CA GLU A 195 45.15 -70.57 25.02
C GLU A 195 46.51 -70.86 25.66
N ARG A 196 47.46 -69.90 25.63
CA ARG A 196 48.75 -70.01 26.33
C ARG A 196 48.55 -70.18 27.84
N MET A 197 47.65 -69.43 28.46
CA MET A 197 47.33 -69.57 29.89
C MET A 197 46.64 -70.89 30.19
N LEU A 198 45.71 -71.35 29.35
CA LEU A 198 45.05 -72.65 29.52
C LEU A 198 46.03 -73.81 29.36
N ALA A 199 46.96 -73.74 28.40
CA ALA A 199 48.03 -74.70 28.24
C ALA A 199 48.94 -74.72 29.47
N LYS A 200 49.38 -73.56 29.96
CA LYS A 200 50.12 -73.44 31.23
C LYS A 200 49.32 -74.04 32.39
N ALA A 201 48.05 -73.71 32.53
CA ALA A 201 47.19 -74.25 33.58
C ALA A 201 47.00 -75.77 33.49
N LYS A 202 46.93 -76.33 32.27
CA LYS A 202 46.86 -77.78 32.04
C LYS A 202 48.16 -78.49 32.43
N VAL A 203 49.30 -77.88 32.11
CA VAL A 203 50.61 -78.35 32.56
C VAL A 203 50.67 -78.32 34.10
N TYR A 204 50.32 -77.21 34.75
CA TYR A 204 50.30 -77.12 36.21
C TYR A 204 49.34 -78.11 36.89
N LYS A 205 48.20 -78.43 36.27
CA LYS A 205 47.28 -79.47 36.77
C LYS A 205 47.88 -80.88 36.68
N GLN A 206 48.69 -81.18 35.67
CA GLN A 206 49.34 -82.48 35.52
C GLN A 206 50.56 -82.62 36.45
N TYR A 207 51.24 -81.53 36.78
CA TYR A 207 52.28 -81.47 37.82
C TYR A 207 51.72 -81.24 39.24
N GLY A 208 50.49 -81.72 39.49
CA GLY A 208 49.56 -81.27 40.54
C GLY A 208 49.97 -81.39 42.00
N ASP A 209 51.02 -82.13 42.36
CA ASP A 209 51.55 -82.15 43.74
C ASP A 209 53.04 -81.78 43.81
N ALA A 210 53.82 -82.10 42.76
CA ALA A 210 55.26 -81.85 42.74
C ALA A 210 55.62 -80.39 42.43
N ALA A 211 54.86 -79.68 41.58
CA ALA A 211 55.14 -78.29 41.25
C ALA A 211 54.76 -77.32 42.37
N ILE A 212 53.75 -77.62 43.18
CA ILE A 212 53.40 -76.83 44.37
C ILE A 212 54.51 -76.99 45.41
N MET A 213 55.01 -78.21 45.63
CA MET A 213 56.17 -78.46 46.48
C MET A 213 57.44 -77.77 45.96
N ALA A 214 57.69 -77.77 44.65
CA ALA A 214 58.83 -77.07 44.05
C ALA A 214 58.71 -75.55 44.16
N LEU A 215 57.53 -74.97 43.92
CA LEU A 215 57.28 -73.54 44.06
C LEU A 215 57.43 -73.10 45.53
N VAL A 216 57.00 -73.94 46.49
CA VAL A 216 57.22 -73.71 47.93
C VAL A 216 58.69 -73.87 48.29
N LEU A 217 59.41 -74.87 47.75
CA LEU A 217 60.87 -75.05 47.92
C LEU A 217 61.70 -73.92 47.30
N GLU A 218 61.21 -73.27 46.25
CA GLU A 218 61.88 -72.15 45.57
C GLU A 218 61.50 -70.78 46.19
N ALA A 219 60.30 -70.68 46.79
CA ALA A 219 59.90 -69.55 47.62
C ALA A 219 60.47 -69.62 49.04
N LEU A 220 60.80 -70.82 49.55
CA LEU A 220 61.39 -71.06 50.88
C LEU A 220 62.68 -70.25 51.12
N PRO A 221 63.64 -70.15 50.19
CA PRO A 221 64.81 -69.29 50.33
C PRO A 221 64.48 -67.81 50.46
N LYS A 222 63.44 -67.32 49.77
CA LYS A 222 63.01 -65.91 49.88
C LYS A 222 62.35 -65.63 51.22
N ILE A 223 61.49 -66.54 51.67
CA ILE A 223 60.88 -66.45 53.01
C ILE A 223 61.96 -66.61 54.09
N ALA A 224 62.91 -67.53 53.93
CA ALA A 224 64.03 -67.71 54.83
C ALA A 224 64.93 -66.46 54.87
N ALA A 225 65.21 -65.82 53.72
CA ALA A 225 65.96 -64.58 53.65
C ALA A 225 65.25 -63.43 54.39
N GLU A 226 63.93 -63.29 54.24
CA GLU A 226 63.14 -62.27 54.93
C GLU A 226 63.08 -62.53 56.46
N VAL A 227 63.02 -63.79 56.88
CA VAL A 227 62.99 -64.20 58.30
C VAL A 227 64.38 -64.18 58.94
N SER A 228 65.46 -64.39 58.17
CA SER A 228 66.85 -64.32 58.66
C SER A 228 67.44 -62.91 58.62
N ALA A 229 66.87 -61.99 57.81
CA ALA A 229 67.33 -60.60 57.73
C ALA A 229 67.38 -59.86 59.09
N PRO A 230 66.48 -60.12 60.07
CA PRO A 230 66.60 -59.57 61.42
C PRO A 230 67.62 -60.28 62.31
N LEU A 231 67.86 -61.59 62.11
CA LEU A 231 68.81 -62.39 62.90
C LEU A 231 70.27 -62.21 62.46
N ALA A 232 70.50 -61.91 61.18
CA ALA A 232 71.82 -61.60 60.63
C ALA A 232 72.28 -60.15 60.93
N LYS A 233 71.41 -59.31 61.50
CA LYS A 233 71.70 -57.91 61.87
C LYS A 233 72.03 -57.70 63.34
N THR A 234 72.07 -58.76 64.16
CA THR A 234 72.50 -58.70 65.56
C THR A 234 73.88 -59.37 65.69
N ASP A 235 74.94 -58.61 65.40
CA ASP A 235 76.33 -59.08 65.39
C ASP A 235 77.01 -59.13 66.78
N GLU A 236 76.28 -58.87 67.88
CA GLU A 236 76.85 -58.98 69.22
C GLU A 236 75.77 -59.25 70.28
N ILE A 237 75.55 -60.52 70.63
CA ILE A 237 74.89 -60.87 71.90
C ILE A 237 75.98 -60.89 72.97
N VAL A 238 76.10 -59.78 73.70
CA VAL A 238 77.00 -59.67 74.85
C VAL A 238 76.46 -60.54 75.97
N LEU A 239 77.19 -61.61 76.30
CA LEU A 239 76.99 -62.38 77.52
C LEU A 239 77.66 -61.63 78.69
N VAL A 240 76.98 -60.67 79.31
CA VAL A 240 77.35 -60.23 80.66
C VAL A 240 76.82 -61.27 81.63
N GLY A 241 77.72 -62.03 82.25
CA GLY A 241 77.37 -62.76 83.46
C GLY A 241 77.03 -61.77 84.57
N ASP A 242 75.76 -61.67 84.93
CA ASP A 242 75.25 -62.04 86.26
C ASP A 242 73.71 -61.99 86.26
N ASN A 243 73.09 -63.16 86.44
CA ASN A 243 71.69 -63.44 86.80
C ASN A 243 70.53 -62.69 86.10
N GLY A 244 69.78 -63.42 85.26
CA GLY A 244 68.35 -63.14 85.03
C GLY A 244 67.84 -63.32 83.61
N ALA A 245 67.59 -64.57 83.23
CA ALA A 245 66.83 -64.92 82.02
C ALA A 245 65.34 -64.53 82.12
N THR A 246 64.65 -64.44 80.98
CA THR A 246 63.18 -64.63 80.75
C THR A 246 62.23 -63.43 80.48
N GLY A 247 62.70 -62.26 80.02
CA GLY A 247 61.80 -61.12 79.70
C GLY A 247 61.54 -60.80 78.21
N GLU A 248 62.57 -60.84 77.36
CA GLU A 248 62.50 -60.16 76.05
C GLU A 248 62.17 -61.07 74.85
N VAL A 249 62.43 -62.38 74.97
CA VAL A 249 62.11 -63.35 73.91
C VAL A 249 60.59 -63.57 73.76
N ALA A 250 59.82 -63.39 74.84
CA ALA A 250 58.35 -63.52 74.80
C ALA A 250 57.66 -62.34 74.08
N ARG A 251 58.28 -61.17 74.01
CA ARG A 251 57.70 -59.98 73.33
C ARG A 251 57.95 -59.98 71.82
N LEU A 252 59.07 -60.54 71.36
CA LEU A 252 59.37 -60.71 69.93
C LEU A 252 58.53 -61.81 69.27
N ALA A 253 58.17 -62.87 70.00
CA ALA A 253 57.31 -63.94 69.50
C ALA A 253 55.82 -63.56 69.36
N GLY A 254 55.35 -62.53 70.08
CA GLY A 254 53.96 -62.07 70.04
C GLY A 254 53.64 -61.00 68.98
N GLY A 255 54.66 -60.32 68.42
CA GLY A 255 54.49 -59.17 67.52
C GLY A 255 54.46 -59.49 66.02
N LEU A 256 54.83 -60.70 65.62
CA LEU A 256 54.88 -61.15 64.23
C LEU A 256 53.49 -61.40 63.59
N PRO A 257 52.48 -61.95 64.31
CA PRO A 257 51.18 -62.21 63.69
C PRO A 257 50.37 -60.96 63.25
N PRO A 258 50.36 -59.83 63.98
CA PRO A 258 49.63 -58.62 63.55
C PRO A 258 50.30 -57.86 62.39
N ALA A 259 51.64 -57.86 62.32
CA ALA A 259 52.39 -57.08 61.34
C ALA A 259 52.31 -57.66 59.91
N LEU A 260 52.19 -58.98 59.78
CA LEU A 260 52.00 -59.63 58.49
C LEU A 260 50.59 -59.40 57.92
N LYS A 261 49.59 -59.20 58.78
CA LYS A 261 48.19 -58.96 58.40
C LYS A 261 47.96 -57.57 57.79
N THR A 262 48.71 -56.56 58.24
CA THR A 262 48.61 -55.18 57.71
C THR A 262 49.45 -54.95 56.46
N LEU A 263 50.56 -55.67 56.29
CA LEU A 263 51.45 -55.54 55.11
C LEU A 263 51.01 -56.39 53.92
N THR A 264 50.34 -57.52 54.14
CA THR A 264 49.98 -58.45 53.05
C THR A 264 48.48 -58.58 52.78
N GLY A 265 47.62 -58.04 53.65
CA GLY A 265 46.17 -58.00 53.45
C GLY A 265 45.48 -59.38 53.32
N LEU A 266 46.18 -60.48 53.61
CA LEU A 266 45.73 -61.85 53.38
C LEU A 266 45.64 -62.63 54.70
N ASP A 267 44.41 -62.96 55.13
CA ASP A 267 44.16 -63.87 56.24
C ASP A 267 44.34 -65.33 55.80
N LEU A 268 45.53 -65.90 56.07
CA LEU A 268 45.90 -67.28 55.75
C LEU A 268 44.95 -68.34 56.33
N THR A 269 44.24 -68.03 57.42
CA THR A 269 43.19 -68.89 58.02
C THR A 269 41.92 -68.99 57.16
N GLN A 270 41.61 -68.01 56.31
CA GLN A 270 40.50 -68.11 55.35
C GLN A 270 40.90 -68.83 54.07
N VAL A 271 42.17 -68.71 53.67
CA VAL A 271 42.73 -69.41 52.49
C VAL A 271 42.83 -70.92 52.76
N LEU A 272 43.23 -71.31 53.97
CA LEU A 272 43.32 -72.73 54.37
C LEU A 272 41.94 -73.42 54.41
N LYS A 273 40.85 -72.67 54.70
CA LYS A 273 39.47 -73.19 54.66
C LYS A 273 38.91 -73.34 53.24
N ARG A 274 39.53 -72.76 52.21
CA ARG A 274 39.09 -72.87 50.80
C ARG A 274 39.76 -74.00 50.02
N LEU A 275 40.81 -74.64 50.55
CA LEU A 275 41.64 -75.63 49.84
C LEU A 275 41.25 -77.11 50.10
N HIS A 276 40.12 -77.39 50.77
CA HIS A 276 39.51 -78.72 50.80
C HIS A 276 37.99 -78.63 50.53
N PRO A 277 37.40 -79.53 49.70
CA PRO A 277 36.23 -79.18 48.89
C PRO A 277 34.92 -79.54 49.58
N SER A 278 33.95 -78.63 49.53
CA SER A 278 32.54 -79.02 49.46
C SER A 278 31.66 -77.85 48.98
N GLY A 279 31.22 -77.98 47.72
CA GLY A 279 29.80 -77.86 47.34
C GLY A 279 29.09 -76.51 47.47
N ASN A 280 28.75 -75.97 46.29
CA ASN A 280 27.62 -75.08 45.96
C ASN A 280 27.72 -73.64 46.49
N GLY A 281 27.44 -72.59 45.73
CA GLY A 281 26.81 -72.43 44.43
C GLY A 281 26.26 -71.00 44.40
N THR A 282 26.15 -70.42 43.20
CA THR A 282 25.40 -69.20 42.84
C THR A 282 25.89 -67.86 43.43
N THR A 283 26.47 -66.99 42.59
CA THR A 283 25.80 -65.94 41.80
C THR A 283 25.29 -64.78 42.66
N THR A 284 25.78 -63.56 42.35
CA THR A 284 25.07 -62.25 42.30
C THR A 284 26.15 -61.14 42.42
N ILE A 285 26.76 -60.69 41.31
CA ILE A 285 26.40 -59.47 40.54
C ILE A 285 26.11 -58.26 41.46
N LEU A 286 27.11 -57.39 41.67
CA LEU A 286 26.92 -55.99 42.07
C LEU A 286 27.44 -55.11 40.94
N ALA A 287 26.57 -54.91 39.93
CA ALA A 287 26.70 -53.85 38.95
C ALA A 287 26.01 -52.61 39.51
N THR A 288 26.79 -51.61 39.92
CA THR A 288 26.31 -50.24 40.07
C THR A 288 26.27 -49.58 38.70
N THR A 289 25.10 -49.61 38.05
CA THR A 289 24.79 -48.74 36.91
C THR A 289 23.97 -47.55 37.38
N SER A 290 24.57 -46.38 37.26
CA SER A 290 23.91 -45.06 37.28
C SER A 290 22.86 -44.99 36.17
N LYS A 291 21.59 -44.82 36.55
CA LYS A 291 20.43 -44.60 35.69
C LYS A 291 20.02 -43.13 35.84
N LYS A 292 20.15 -42.32 34.77
CA LYS A 292 19.53 -40.99 34.69
C LYS A 292 18.91 -40.78 33.30
N LYS A 293 17.57 -40.70 33.33
CA LYS A 293 16.61 -40.05 32.41
C LYS A 293 16.48 -40.53 30.96
N SER A 294 15.39 -41.26 30.73
CA SER A 294 14.55 -41.18 29.53
C SER A 294 13.14 -40.74 29.96
N GLU A 295 12.72 -39.54 29.56
CA GLU A 295 11.30 -39.12 29.40
C GLU A 295 11.08 -38.99 27.88
N VAL A 296 10.17 -39.76 27.27
CA VAL A 296 8.74 -39.52 26.97
C VAL A 296 8.51 -39.01 25.54
N ALA A 297 7.83 -39.84 24.73
CA ALA A 297 6.78 -39.52 23.73
C ALA A 297 6.34 -40.85 23.08
N ALA A 298 5.26 -41.51 23.53
CA ALA A 298 3.87 -41.28 23.16
C ALA A 298 3.54 -41.64 21.69
N CYS A 299 3.21 -42.91 21.46
CA CYS A 299 2.15 -43.45 20.60
C CYS A 299 2.02 -44.95 20.86
#